data_AF-A0A5C8SN68-F1
#
_entry.id   AF-A0A5C8SN68-F1
#
_cell.length_a   1.000
_cell.length_b   1.000
_cell.length_c   1.000
_cell.angle_alpha   90.00
_cell.angle_beta   90.00
_cell.angle_gamma   90.00
#
_symmetry.space_group_name_H-M   'P 1'
#
loop_
_entity.id
_entity.type
_entity.pdbx_description
1 polymer ?
#
loop_
_entity_poly.entity_id
_entity_poly.type
_entity_poly.pdbx_seq_one_letter_code
_entity_poly.pdbx_strand_id
1 'polypeptide(L)'
;MAAVRAHDAIPRAPGRRESEGAVALASRMPRLVLEARRVSSMLAHGLHGRRRAGPGESFWQFRPFVNGEAAARIDWRRSARDDRLYVREREWEAAHNIWIWIDRSASMGFASDLAQAAKVERALVLGLALADAFVDGGERVGLLGLTRATASRKIVEAMAQALVADAAGLTQDLPPRAAPARFDEVILISDFLTPLERVASAVQEIAGRGSRGHLVAVADPIEETFPFSGQAVLHDLESGLSLDVGDAGAWGDAYRTRIQAHRAGLSEIARGVGWTLTLHRTDRPASEAGLRLATLVAAARGTG
;
A
#
# COMPACT_ATOMS: atom_id res chain seq x y z
N MET A 1 35.80 15.96 -23.81
CA MET A 1 35.88 15.22 -22.53
C MET A 1 35.05 15.97 -21.51
N ALA A 2 33.78 15.58 -21.31
CA ALA A 2 32.92 16.20 -20.30
C ALA A 2 33.14 15.49 -18.95
N ALA A 3 33.65 16.23 -17.97
CA ALA A 3 33.93 15.71 -16.64
C ALA A 3 32.65 15.75 -15.78
N VAL A 4 32.23 14.58 -15.31
CA VAL A 4 31.17 14.43 -14.31
C VAL A 4 31.80 14.68 -12.93
N ARG A 5 31.35 15.74 -12.23
CA ARG A 5 31.67 15.92 -10.81
C ARG A 5 30.56 15.27 -9.99
N ALA A 6 30.93 14.32 -9.14
CA ALA A 6 30.07 13.81 -8.08
C ALA A 6 29.88 14.93 -7.04
N HIS A 7 28.63 15.28 -6.73
CA HIS A 7 28.33 16.23 -5.66
C HIS A 7 28.27 15.49 -4.33
N ASP A 8 29.11 15.94 -3.38
CA ASP A 8 29.11 15.50 -1.99
C ASP A 8 27.76 15.75 -1.30
N ALA A 9 27.38 14.79 -0.45
CA ALA A 9 26.15 14.81 0.33
C ALA A 9 26.22 15.85 1.47
N ILE A 10 25.58 17.00 1.25
CA ILE A 10 25.34 18.00 2.30
C ILE A 10 24.06 17.60 3.07
N PRO A 11 24.05 17.62 4.43
CA PRO A 11 22.84 17.37 5.20
C PRO A 11 21.81 18.48 4.93
N ARG A 12 20.62 18.10 4.42
CA ARG A 12 19.55 19.04 4.08
C ARG A 12 18.79 19.43 5.35
N ALA A 13 18.86 20.71 5.71
CA ALA A 13 17.88 21.32 6.60
C ALA A 13 16.59 21.60 5.80
N PRO A 14 15.40 21.40 6.39
CA PRO A 14 14.17 21.39 5.62
C PRO A 14 13.88 22.74 4.96
N GLY A 15 13.72 22.75 3.64
CA GLY A 15 13.46 23.94 2.84
C GLY A 15 12.01 24.44 2.95
N ARG A 16 11.77 25.72 2.60
CA ARG A 16 10.44 26.36 2.59
C ARG A 16 9.36 25.56 1.84
N ARG A 17 9.73 24.85 0.76
CA ARG A 17 8.85 23.95 -0.02
C ARG A 17 8.40 22.71 0.77
N GLU A 18 9.22 22.19 1.68
CA GLU A 18 8.90 21.01 2.49
C GLU A 18 7.86 21.33 3.57
N SER A 19 7.95 22.54 4.14
CA SER A 19 6.93 23.05 5.07
C SER A 19 5.59 23.30 4.36
N GLU A 20 5.60 23.77 3.11
CA GLU A 20 4.38 23.93 2.29
C GLU A 20 3.75 22.57 1.93
N GLY A 21 4.56 21.56 1.59
CA GLY A 21 4.08 20.20 1.30
C GLY A 21 3.42 19.50 2.51
N ALA A 22 4.03 19.62 3.70
CA ALA A 22 3.48 19.05 4.94
C ALA A 22 2.17 19.73 5.36
N VAL A 23 2.12 21.08 5.30
CA VAL A 23 0.91 21.87 5.60
C VAL A 23 -0.19 21.60 4.58
N ALA A 24 0.15 21.44 3.30
CA ALA A 24 -0.80 21.07 2.25
C ALA A 24 -1.38 19.66 2.45
N LEU A 25 -0.56 18.68 2.88
CA LEU A 25 -1.05 17.34 3.18
C LEU A 25 -2.00 17.33 4.39
N ALA A 26 -1.63 18.03 5.46
CA ALA A 26 -2.44 18.14 6.68
C ALA A 26 -3.86 18.66 6.41
N SER A 27 -3.98 19.69 5.56
CA SER A 27 -5.29 20.28 5.22
C SER A 27 -6.18 19.37 4.38
N ARG A 28 -5.60 18.50 3.54
CA ARG A 28 -6.33 17.56 2.68
C ARG A 28 -6.69 16.24 3.39
N MET A 29 -5.94 15.88 4.43
CA MET A 29 -6.06 14.58 5.12
C MET A 29 -7.48 14.22 5.58
N PRO A 30 -8.30 15.12 6.17
CA PRO A 30 -9.67 14.79 6.56
C PRO A 30 -10.54 14.29 5.38
N ARG A 31 -10.42 14.92 4.20
CA ARG A 31 -11.11 14.48 2.97
C ARG A 31 -10.64 13.08 2.56
N LEU A 32 -9.33 12.85 2.58
CA LEU A 32 -8.73 11.56 2.17
C LEU A 32 -9.15 10.42 3.11
N VAL A 33 -9.22 10.67 4.42
CA VAL A 33 -9.73 9.71 5.41
C VAL A 33 -11.18 9.33 5.11
N LEU A 34 -12.04 10.30 4.81
CA LEU A 34 -13.44 10.02 4.45
C LEU A 34 -13.55 9.22 3.15
N GLU A 35 -12.71 9.50 2.15
CA GLU A 35 -12.66 8.75 0.91
C GLU A 35 -12.15 7.32 1.12
N ALA A 36 -11.11 7.14 1.93
CA ALA A 36 -10.57 5.84 2.31
C ALA A 36 -11.64 4.97 2.99
N ARG A 37 -12.45 5.53 3.89
CA ARG A 37 -13.57 4.80 4.52
C ARG A 37 -14.65 4.38 3.52
N ARG A 38 -14.96 5.22 2.52
CA ARG A 38 -15.88 4.85 1.43
C ARG A 38 -15.32 3.73 0.56
N VAL A 39 -14.02 3.73 0.28
CA VAL A 39 -13.37 2.66 -0.48
C VAL A 39 -13.33 1.37 0.36
N SER A 40 -12.95 1.45 1.63
CA SER A 40 -12.92 0.35 2.59
C SER A 40 -14.27 -0.38 2.66
N SER A 41 -15.38 0.35 2.74
CA SER A 41 -16.71 -0.27 2.76
C SER A 41 -17.02 -1.05 1.48
N MET A 42 -16.48 -0.66 0.32
CA MET A 42 -16.59 -1.44 -0.93
C MET A 42 -15.72 -2.70 -0.89
N LEU A 43 -14.53 -2.62 -0.28
CA LEU A 43 -13.63 -3.77 -0.13
C LEU A 43 -14.22 -4.83 0.80
N ALA A 44 -14.90 -4.41 1.86
CA ALA A 44 -15.57 -5.29 2.81
C ALA A 44 -16.50 -6.27 2.08
N HIS A 45 -17.36 -5.79 1.18
CA HIS A 45 -18.29 -6.66 0.43
C HIS A 45 -17.57 -7.75 -0.39
N GLY A 46 -16.35 -7.51 -0.87
CA GLY A 46 -15.53 -8.50 -1.57
C GLY A 46 -14.79 -9.49 -0.65
N LEU A 47 -14.41 -9.04 0.56
CA LEU A 47 -13.67 -9.83 1.55
C LEU A 47 -14.56 -10.75 2.40
N HIS A 48 -15.84 -10.41 2.60
CA HIS A 48 -16.75 -11.13 3.49
C HIS A 48 -17.09 -12.56 3.06
N GLY A 49 -16.78 -12.96 1.82
CA GLY A 49 -17.06 -14.31 1.30
C GLY A 49 -16.12 -15.43 1.77
N ARG A 50 -15.14 -15.17 2.64
CA ARG A 50 -14.05 -16.12 2.96
C ARG A 50 -13.73 -16.34 4.44
N ARG A 51 -14.59 -15.93 5.38
CA ARG A 51 -14.45 -16.30 6.80
C ARG A 51 -14.54 -17.83 6.96
N ARG A 52 -13.48 -18.46 7.47
CA ARG A 52 -13.43 -19.91 7.78
C ARG A 52 -13.46 -20.12 9.29
N ALA A 53 -14.18 -21.13 9.75
CA ALA A 53 -14.24 -21.49 11.17
C ALA A 53 -12.92 -22.13 11.66
N GLY A 54 -12.43 -21.74 12.85
CA GLY A 54 -11.25 -22.30 13.56
C GLY A 54 -11.08 -21.61 14.92
N PRO A 55 -10.34 -22.10 15.95
CA PRO A 55 -10.52 -21.82 17.41
C PRO A 55 -9.84 -20.55 18.05
N GLY A 56 -10.43 -19.35 18.08
CA GLY A 56 -9.87 -18.11 18.68
C GLY A 56 -10.86 -17.00 19.13
N GLU A 57 -10.50 -15.72 19.23
CA GLU A 57 -11.16 -14.86 20.24
C GLU A 57 -12.57 -14.33 19.93
N SER A 58 -12.98 -14.28 18.66
CA SER A 58 -14.33 -13.85 18.24
C SER A 58 -15.35 -14.98 18.34
N PHE A 59 -16.55 -14.69 18.85
CA PHE A 59 -17.65 -15.67 18.88
C PHE A 59 -18.08 -16.02 17.46
N TRP A 60 -17.93 -17.29 17.06
CA TRP A 60 -18.38 -17.77 15.75
C TRP A 60 -19.78 -18.40 15.87
N GLN A 61 -19.87 -19.54 16.55
CA GLN A 61 -21.13 -20.25 16.78
C GLN A 61 -21.05 -21.11 18.05
N PHE A 62 -22.21 -21.55 18.54
CA PHE A 62 -22.26 -22.64 19.51
C PHE A 62 -22.35 -23.96 18.75
N ARG A 63 -21.56 -24.95 19.17
CA ARG A 63 -21.75 -26.33 18.71
C ARG A 63 -21.95 -27.29 19.89
N PRO A 64 -22.59 -28.45 19.66
CA PRO A 64 -22.65 -29.50 20.68
C PRO A 64 -21.25 -29.92 21.14
N PHE A 65 -21.09 -30.10 22.45
CA PHE A 65 -19.92 -30.70 23.07
C PHE A 65 -19.76 -32.15 22.60
N VAL A 66 -18.51 -32.55 22.32
CA VAL A 66 -18.17 -33.93 21.98
C VAL A 66 -17.27 -34.50 23.07
N ASN A 67 -17.51 -35.76 23.43
CA ASN A 67 -16.71 -36.47 24.43
C ASN A 67 -15.23 -36.52 24.01
N GLY A 68 -14.36 -36.13 24.95
CA GLY A 68 -12.91 -35.97 24.72
C GLY A 68 -12.43 -34.52 24.69
N GLU A 69 -13.35 -33.55 24.65
CA GLU A 69 -13.01 -32.13 24.75
C GLU A 69 -12.88 -31.65 26.20
N ALA A 70 -12.01 -30.66 26.43
CA ALA A 70 -11.83 -30.07 27.75
C ALA A 70 -13.13 -29.41 28.26
N ALA A 71 -13.60 -29.82 29.44
CA ALA A 71 -14.79 -29.27 30.07
C ALA A 71 -14.73 -27.75 30.31
N ALA A 72 -13.52 -27.18 30.39
CA ALA A 72 -13.29 -25.75 30.51
C ALA A 72 -13.80 -24.93 29.30
N ARG A 73 -14.06 -25.58 28.15
CA ARG A 73 -14.58 -24.94 26.94
C ARG A 73 -16.12 -24.87 26.89
N ILE A 74 -16.80 -25.49 27.84
CA ILE A 74 -18.26 -25.51 27.90
C ILE A 74 -18.77 -24.11 28.26
N ASP A 75 -19.69 -23.59 27.45
CA ASP A 75 -20.43 -22.39 27.80
C ASP A 75 -21.61 -22.79 28.68
N TRP A 76 -21.40 -22.72 30.00
CA TRP A 76 -22.42 -23.08 30.99
C TRP A 76 -23.68 -22.22 30.89
N ARG A 77 -23.57 -20.98 30.44
CA ARG A 77 -24.70 -20.05 30.33
C ARG A 77 -25.63 -20.41 29.17
N ARG A 78 -25.07 -20.83 28.03
CA ARG A 78 -25.84 -21.35 26.89
C ARG A 78 -26.40 -22.73 27.20
N SER A 79 -25.59 -23.60 27.80
CA SER A 79 -25.95 -24.99 28.12
C SER A 79 -27.01 -25.11 29.21
N ALA A 80 -27.19 -24.10 30.07
CA ALA A 80 -28.25 -24.10 31.08
C ALA A 80 -29.68 -23.91 30.51
N ARG A 81 -29.83 -23.63 29.21
CA ARG A 81 -31.12 -23.37 28.56
C ARG A 81 -31.63 -24.56 27.72
N ASP A 82 -30.88 -25.66 27.67
CA ASP A 82 -31.14 -26.82 26.80
C ASP A 82 -30.55 -28.08 27.45
N ASP A 83 -30.99 -29.27 27.06
CA ASP A 83 -30.51 -30.56 27.61
C ASP A 83 -29.14 -31.00 27.03
N ARG A 84 -28.48 -30.11 26.28
CA ARG A 84 -27.23 -30.39 25.57
C ARG A 84 -26.14 -29.43 26.01
N LEU A 85 -24.94 -29.96 26.21
CA LEU A 85 -23.75 -29.16 26.47
C LEU A 85 -23.30 -28.50 25.16
N TYR A 86 -23.10 -27.19 25.21
CA TYR A 86 -22.58 -26.40 24.09
C TYR A 86 -21.18 -25.90 24.39
N VAL A 87 -20.32 -25.99 23.39
CA VAL A 87 -19.00 -25.37 23.38
C VAL A 87 -19.07 -24.11 22.55
N ARG A 88 -18.50 -23.03 23.08
CA ARG A 88 -18.32 -21.78 22.35
C ARG A 88 -17.18 -21.97 21.36
N GLU A 89 -17.50 -22.10 20.08
CA GLU A 89 -16.49 -21.96 19.04
C GLU A 89 -16.13 -20.49 18.88
N ARG A 90 -14.84 -20.33 18.68
CA ARG A 90 -14.03 -19.17 18.89
C ARG A 90 -13.28 -19.04 17.55
N GLU A 91 -13.03 -17.89 16.90
CA GLU A 91 -12.28 -17.75 15.61
C GLU A 91 -10.74 -17.57 15.75
N TRP A 92 -9.88 -18.52 15.32
CA TRP A 92 -8.41 -18.36 15.28
C TRP A 92 -8.00 -17.99 13.88
N GLU A 93 -7.57 -16.76 13.72
CA GLU A 93 -6.44 -16.48 12.86
C GLU A 93 -5.44 -15.76 13.77
N ALA A 94 -4.20 -16.25 13.85
CA ALA A 94 -3.13 -15.40 14.35
C ALA A 94 -3.11 -14.17 13.42
N ALA A 95 -3.50 -13.01 13.95
CA ALA A 95 -3.56 -11.79 13.17
C ALA A 95 -2.18 -11.54 12.55
N HIS A 96 -2.12 -11.55 11.23
CA HIS A 96 -0.88 -11.29 10.50
C HIS A 96 -0.59 -9.80 10.57
N ASN A 97 0.69 -9.45 10.59
CA ASN A 97 1.05 -8.05 10.42
C ASN A 97 1.08 -7.73 8.94
N ILE A 98 0.38 -6.66 8.57
CA ILE A 98 0.41 -6.08 7.24
C ILE A 98 1.07 -4.71 7.36
N TRP A 99 2.18 -4.54 6.67
CA TRP A 99 2.93 -3.30 6.64
C TRP A 99 2.61 -2.56 5.36
N ILE A 100 2.24 -1.29 5.47
CA ILE A 100 1.96 -0.43 4.32
C ILE A 100 3.04 0.66 4.28
N TRP A 101 3.64 0.86 3.12
CA TRP A 101 4.45 2.03 2.84
C TRP A 101 3.82 2.80 1.69
N ILE A 102 3.77 4.12 1.82
CA ILE A 102 3.15 5.03 0.87
C ILE A 102 4.19 6.08 0.52
N ASP A 103 4.60 6.08 -0.74
CA ASP A 103 5.46 7.10 -1.32
C ASP A 103 4.71 8.44 -1.35
N ARG A 104 5.37 9.48 -0.84
CA ARG A 104 4.86 10.85 -0.80
C ARG A 104 5.91 11.84 -1.32
N SER A 105 6.88 11.34 -2.08
CA SER A 105 7.88 12.14 -2.79
C SER A 105 7.24 13.09 -3.80
N ALA A 106 8.02 14.03 -4.32
CA ALA A 106 7.52 15.08 -5.21
C ALA A 106 6.88 14.54 -6.49
N SER A 107 7.40 13.44 -7.07
CA SER A 107 6.85 12.80 -8.27
C SER A 107 5.40 12.33 -8.07
N MET A 108 5.04 11.94 -6.85
CA MET A 108 3.68 11.52 -6.48
C MET A 108 2.69 12.70 -6.47
N GLY A 109 3.16 13.95 -6.48
CA GLY A 109 2.29 15.13 -6.55
C GLY A 109 1.59 15.33 -7.90
N PHE A 110 2.03 14.63 -8.95
CA PHE A 110 1.51 14.82 -10.31
C PHE A 110 0.05 14.37 -10.48
N ALA A 111 -0.70 15.15 -11.27
CA ALA A 111 -2.08 14.87 -11.69
C ALA A 111 -2.31 15.52 -13.06
N SER A 112 -2.77 14.75 -14.04
CA SER A 112 -3.24 15.27 -15.32
C SER A 112 -4.73 15.60 -15.30
N ASP A 113 -5.20 16.27 -16.35
CA ASP A 113 -6.64 16.52 -16.55
C ASP A 113 -7.46 15.24 -16.74
N LEU A 114 -6.82 14.12 -17.10
CA LEU A 114 -7.48 12.82 -17.22
C LEU A 114 -7.56 12.08 -15.88
N ALA A 115 -6.82 12.52 -14.86
CA ALA A 115 -6.80 11.90 -13.55
C ALA A 115 -7.97 12.35 -12.68
N GLN A 116 -8.53 11.44 -11.88
CA GLN A 116 -9.53 11.81 -10.87
C GLN A 116 -8.92 12.46 -9.63
N ALA A 117 -7.63 12.21 -9.38
CA ALA A 117 -6.88 12.71 -8.24
C ALA A 117 -5.37 12.60 -8.52
N ALA A 118 -4.56 13.37 -7.77
CA ALA A 118 -3.10 13.22 -7.80
C ALA A 118 -2.65 11.82 -7.34
N LYS A 119 -1.49 11.35 -7.84
CA LYS A 119 -0.95 10.03 -7.49
C LYS A 119 -0.83 9.84 -5.97
N VAL A 120 -0.36 10.85 -5.24
CA VAL A 120 -0.21 10.82 -3.78
C VAL A 120 -1.55 10.70 -3.05
N GLU A 121 -2.58 11.42 -3.50
CA GLU A 121 -3.92 11.30 -2.90
C GLU A 121 -4.47 9.90 -3.13
N ARG A 122 -4.31 9.38 -4.35
CA ARG A 122 -4.74 8.02 -4.70
C ARG A 122 -4.01 6.97 -3.85
N ALA A 123 -2.70 7.11 -3.67
CA ALA A 123 -1.88 6.22 -2.87
C ALA A 123 -2.28 6.24 -1.39
N LEU A 124 -2.54 7.43 -0.83
CA LEU A 124 -3.02 7.61 0.54
C LEU A 124 -4.40 7.00 0.75
N VAL A 125 -5.36 7.27 -0.15
CA VAL A 125 -6.71 6.69 -0.08
C VAL A 125 -6.64 5.17 -0.14
N LEU A 126 -5.86 4.62 -1.07
CA LEU A 126 -5.70 3.18 -1.22
C LEU A 126 -5.07 2.54 0.03
N GLY A 127 -3.96 3.09 0.53
CA GLY A 127 -3.27 2.56 1.72
C GLY A 127 -4.12 2.64 2.98
N LEU A 128 -4.81 3.75 3.21
CA LEU A 128 -5.72 3.91 4.37
C LEU A 128 -6.95 3.01 4.26
N ALA A 129 -7.51 2.84 3.05
CA ALA A 129 -8.66 1.96 2.83
C ALA A 129 -8.32 0.49 3.05
N LEU A 130 -7.13 0.06 2.58
CA LEU A 130 -6.61 -1.28 2.83
C LEU A 130 -6.38 -1.49 4.34
N ALA A 131 -5.82 -0.51 5.03
CA ALA A 131 -5.61 -0.61 6.47
C ALA A 131 -6.91 -0.81 7.25
N ASP A 132 -7.94 -0.01 6.94
CA ASP A 132 -9.27 -0.11 7.53
C ASP A 132 -9.88 -1.50 7.24
N ALA A 133 -9.88 -1.93 5.98
CA ALA A 133 -10.44 -3.20 5.55
C ALA A 133 -9.73 -4.42 6.18
N PHE A 134 -8.41 -4.38 6.30
CA PHE A 134 -7.64 -5.46 6.92
C PHE A 134 -7.83 -5.51 8.43
N VAL A 135 -7.89 -4.37 9.12
CA VAL A 135 -8.21 -4.35 10.56
C VAL A 135 -9.63 -4.85 10.82
N ASP A 136 -10.60 -4.47 9.98
CA ASP A 136 -11.96 -5.02 10.04
C ASP A 136 -11.98 -6.53 9.75
N GLY A 137 -11.04 -7.01 8.94
CA GLY A 137 -10.76 -8.42 8.70
C GLY A 137 -10.06 -9.17 9.85
N GLY A 138 -9.66 -8.46 10.93
CA GLY A 138 -8.98 -9.04 12.09
C GLY A 138 -7.45 -8.97 12.05
N GLU A 139 -6.87 -8.31 11.06
CA GLU A 139 -5.41 -8.19 10.91
C GLU A 139 -4.81 -7.03 11.72
N ARG A 140 -3.48 -7.05 11.86
CA ARG A 140 -2.74 -5.94 12.46
C ARG A 140 -2.07 -5.14 11.35
N VAL A 141 -2.38 -3.85 11.26
CA VAL A 141 -1.80 -3.00 10.21
C VAL A 141 -0.89 -1.94 10.82
N GLY A 142 0.22 -1.63 10.15
CA GLY A 142 1.15 -0.57 10.51
C GLY A 142 1.77 0.10 9.30
N LEU A 143 2.30 1.30 9.48
CA LEU A 143 3.11 1.99 8.49
C LEU A 143 4.56 1.53 8.63
N LEU A 144 5.13 0.99 7.55
CA LEU A 144 6.48 0.46 7.53
C LEU A 144 7.49 1.54 7.96
N GLY A 145 8.24 1.29 9.03
CA GLY A 145 9.24 2.22 9.57
C GLY A 145 8.70 3.42 10.34
N LEU A 146 7.36 3.58 10.46
CA LEU A 146 6.77 4.76 11.08
C LEU A 146 5.86 4.44 12.28
N THR A 147 5.06 3.37 12.21
CA THR A 147 4.16 2.99 13.31
C THR A 147 4.31 1.51 13.66
N ARG A 148 3.72 1.07 14.78
CA ARG A 148 3.62 -0.35 15.12
C ARG A 148 2.36 -0.94 14.49
N ALA A 149 2.41 -2.21 14.10
CA ALA A 149 1.22 -2.92 13.64
C ALA A 149 0.19 -3.08 14.79
N THR A 150 -1.05 -2.66 14.57
CA THR A 150 -2.15 -2.75 15.56
C THR A 150 -3.47 -3.13 14.88
N ALA A 151 -4.39 -3.74 15.63
CA ALA A 151 -5.75 -4.05 15.19
C ALA A 151 -6.76 -3.00 15.73
N SER A 152 -6.38 -1.72 15.71
CA SER A 152 -7.19 -0.64 16.29
C SER A 152 -8.29 -0.20 15.33
N ARG A 153 -9.54 -0.09 15.80
CA ARG A 153 -10.64 0.53 15.02
C ARG A 153 -10.39 2.00 14.63
N LYS A 154 -9.38 2.64 15.22
CA LYS A 154 -8.90 3.99 14.88
C LYS A 154 -7.64 3.96 14.01
N ILE A 155 -7.37 2.87 13.29
CA ILE A 155 -6.13 2.68 12.52
C ILE A 155 -5.97 3.77 11.46
N VAL A 156 -7.06 4.14 10.79
CA VAL A 156 -7.06 5.17 9.75
C VAL A 156 -6.63 6.53 10.33
N GLU A 157 -7.21 6.95 11.45
CA GLU A 157 -6.84 8.20 12.12
C GLU A 157 -5.40 8.16 12.62
N ALA A 158 -4.97 7.04 13.20
CA ALA A 158 -3.61 6.88 13.70
C ALA A 158 -2.57 6.95 12.57
N MET A 159 -2.82 6.28 11.45
CA MET A 159 -1.94 6.32 10.27
C MET A 159 -1.95 7.69 9.61
N ALA A 160 -3.13 8.32 9.45
CA ALA A 160 -3.25 9.67 8.93
C ALA A 160 -2.44 10.68 9.76
N GLN A 161 -2.55 10.62 11.09
CA GLN A 161 -1.78 11.48 11.99
C GLN A 161 -0.27 11.23 11.86
N ALA A 162 0.15 9.97 11.77
CA ALA A 162 1.56 9.63 11.60
C ALA A 162 2.13 10.14 10.28
N LEU A 163 1.38 9.99 9.17
CA LEU A 163 1.79 10.46 7.84
C LEU A 163 1.90 11.99 7.79
N VAL A 164 0.98 12.71 8.44
CA VAL A 164 1.06 14.18 8.54
C VAL A 164 2.29 14.63 9.35
N ALA A 165 2.65 13.89 10.40
CA ALA A 165 3.81 14.20 11.23
C ALA A 165 5.17 13.80 10.60
N ASP A 166 5.15 12.89 9.62
CA ASP A 166 6.35 12.40 8.95
C ASP A 166 6.78 13.33 7.80
N ALA A 167 7.58 14.34 8.12
CA ALA A 167 8.17 15.23 7.13
C ALA A 167 9.25 14.55 6.27
N ALA A 168 9.96 13.55 6.82
CA ALA A 168 11.05 12.88 6.11
C ALA A 168 10.53 12.08 4.90
N GLY A 169 9.38 11.41 5.04
CA GLY A 169 8.75 10.68 3.96
C GLY A 169 8.24 11.54 2.78
N LEU A 170 8.28 12.87 2.86
CA LEU A 170 8.00 13.75 1.71
C LEU A 170 9.18 13.85 0.74
N THR A 171 10.36 13.36 1.11
CA THR A 171 11.59 13.47 0.31
C THR A 171 12.17 12.11 -0.10
N GLN A 172 11.63 11.01 0.43
CA GLN A 172 12.12 9.66 0.21
C GLN A 172 11.23 8.94 -0.81
N ASP A 173 11.83 8.54 -1.93
CA ASP A 173 11.19 7.78 -3.03
C ASP A 173 11.30 6.25 -2.84
N LEU A 174 11.86 5.80 -1.71
CA LEU A 174 12.08 4.40 -1.38
C LEU A 174 11.64 4.10 0.05
N PRO A 175 11.16 2.88 0.33
CA PRO A 175 10.82 2.47 1.67
C PRO A 175 12.04 2.48 2.60
N PRO A 176 11.84 2.76 3.90
CA PRO A 176 12.92 2.72 4.85
C PRO A 176 13.47 1.30 4.99
N ARG A 177 14.73 1.20 5.43
CA ARG A 177 15.32 -0.08 5.83
C ARG A 177 14.54 -0.64 7.01
N ALA A 178 13.74 -1.65 6.72
CA ALA A 178 12.88 -2.31 7.68
C ALA A 178 12.91 -3.82 7.41
N ALA A 179 12.80 -4.59 8.48
CA ALA A 179 12.84 -6.04 8.41
C ALA A 179 11.57 -6.63 9.04
N PRO A 180 10.44 -6.62 8.29
CA PRO A 180 9.23 -7.33 8.68
C PRO A 180 9.53 -8.77 9.07
N ALA A 181 8.70 -9.34 9.94
CA ALA A 181 8.88 -10.72 10.36
C ALA A 181 8.59 -11.68 9.19
N ARG A 182 9.01 -12.94 9.35
CA ARG A 182 8.68 -13.99 8.39
C ARG A 182 7.15 -14.10 8.27
N PHE A 183 6.66 -14.21 7.03
CA PHE A 183 5.24 -14.25 6.69
C PHE A 183 4.42 -12.99 6.97
N ASP A 184 5.02 -11.91 7.48
CA ASP A 184 4.39 -10.58 7.42
C ASP A 184 4.15 -10.21 5.94
N GLU A 185 3.07 -9.48 5.70
CA GLU A 185 2.72 -8.95 4.38
C GLU A 185 3.20 -7.50 4.27
N VAL A 186 3.71 -7.12 3.11
CA VAL A 186 4.20 -5.76 2.84
C VAL A 186 3.55 -5.21 1.57
N ILE A 187 2.94 -4.04 1.66
CA ILE A 187 2.33 -3.35 0.52
C ILE A 187 3.11 -2.05 0.30
N LEU A 188 3.82 -1.95 -0.81
CA LEU A 188 4.59 -0.77 -1.19
C LEU A 188 3.82 -0.01 -2.30
N ILE A 189 3.41 1.23 -2.02
CA ILE A 189 2.62 2.05 -2.95
C ILE A 189 3.46 3.25 -3.40
N SER A 190 3.83 3.29 -4.68
CA SER A 190 4.68 4.33 -5.28
C SER A 190 4.39 4.41 -6.78
N ASP A 191 4.94 5.41 -7.49
CA ASP A 191 5.03 5.38 -8.96
C ASP A 191 6.23 4.56 -9.45
N PHE A 192 7.15 4.20 -8.54
CA PHE A 192 8.38 3.44 -8.78
C PHE A 192 9.23 3.99 -9.94
N LEU A 193 9.26 5.31 -10.14
CA LEU A 193 10.09 5.92 -11.19
C LEU A 193 11.59 5.95 -10.84
N THR A 194 11.93 5.55 -9.62
CA THR A 194 13.29 5.23 -9.14
C THR A 194 13.98 4.15 -10.00
N PRO A 195 15.30 4.26 -10.26
CA PRO A 195 16.07 3.21 -10.94
C PRO A 195 15.87 1.81 -10.35
N LEU A 196 15.73 0.83 -11.25
CA LEU A 196 15.38 -0.55 -10.91
C LEU A 196 16.36 -1.19 -9.92
N GLU A 197 17.63 -0.84 -9.98
CA GLU A 197 18.67 -1.38 -9.08
C GLU A 197 18.41 -0.96 -7.63
N ARG A 198 17.96 0.29 -7.43
CA ARG A 198 17.60 0.79 -6.10
C ARG A 198 16.33 0.12 -5.58
N VAL A 199 15.32 -0.05 -6.44
CA VAL A 199 14.08 -0.76 -6.09
C VAL A 199 14.38 -2.22 -5.74
N ALA A 200 15.20 -2.91 -6.54
CA ALA A 200 15.60 -4.29 -6.30
C ALA A 200 16.29 -4.46 -4.94
N SER A 201 17.23 -3.56 -4.62
CA SER A 201 17.93 -3.56 -3.34
C SER A 201 16.97 -3.39 -2.16
N ALA A 202 16.05 -2.42 -2.24
CA ALA A 202 15.06 -2.18 -1.19
C ALA A 202 14.10 -3.38 -1.01
N VAL A 203 13.60 -3.96 -2.11
CA VAL A 203 12.73 -5.13 -2.08
C VAL A 203 13.46 -6.34 -1.50
N GLN A 204 14.71 -6.60 -1.89
CA GLN A 204 15.51 -7.69 -1.35
C GLN A 204 15.76 -7.54 0.16
N GLU A 205 16.05 -6.34 0.62
CA GLU A 205 16.27 -6.06 2.04
C GLU A 205 15.02 -6.36 2.88
N ILE A 206 13.84 -5.91 2.41
CA ILE A 206 12.57 -6.14 3.11
C ILE A 206 12.15 -7.61 3.04
N ALA A 207 12.33 -8.26 1.88
CA ALA A 207 12.00 -9.66 1.67
C ALA A 207 12.96 -10.62 2.40
N GLY A 208 14.15 -10.18 2.79
CA GLY A 208 15.24 -11.03 3.29
C GLY A 208 14.92 -11.88 4.52
N ARG A 209 13.84 -11.58 5.27
CA ARG A 209 13.35 -12.39 6.40
C ARG A 209 12.20 -13.34 6.04
N GLY A 210 11.87 -13.47 4.76
CA GLY A 210 10.74 -14.28 4.27
C GLY A 210 9.39 -13.57 4.42
N SER A 211 9.37 -12.24 4.32
CA SER A 211 8.14 -11.47 4.21
C SER A 211 7.56 -11.61 2.80
N ARG A 212 6.24 -11.59 2.71
CA ARG A 212 5.49 -11.57 1.46
C ARG A 212 5.19 -10.11 1.10
N GLY A 213 4.92 -9.83 -0.16
CA GLY A 213 4.61 -8.45 -0.51
C GLY A 213 4.06 -8.19 -1.89
N HIS A 214 3.59 -6.96 -2.03
CA HIS A 214 2.87 -6.45 -3.18
C HIS A 214 3.37 -5.04 -3.51
N LEU A 215 3.90 -4.87 -4.71
CA LEU A 215 4.20 -3.56 -5.28
C LEU A 215 2.93 -3.01 -5.94
N VAL A 216 2.62 -1.75 -5.68
CA VAL A 216 1.49 -1.03 -6.27
C VAL A 216 2.02 0.19 -6.99
N ALA A 217 2.19 0.08 -8.31
CA ALA A 217 2.64 1.18 -9.16
C ALA A 217 1.45 2.07 -9.53
N VAL A 218 1.40 3.26 -8.93
CA VAL A 218 0.39 4.28 -9.21
C VAL A 218 0.86 5.12 -10.38
N ALA A 219 0.08 5.14 -11.46
CA ALA A 219 0.41 5.88 -12.68
C ALA A 219 -0.70 6.87 -13.05
N ASP A 220 -0.31 8.00 -13.60
CA ASP A 220 -1.25 8.90 -14.25
C ASP A 220 -1.59 8.41 -15.68
N PRO A 221 -2.84 8.54 -16.16
CA PRO A 221 -3.21 8.18 -17.53
C PRO A 221 -2.29 8.72 -18.62
N ILE A 222 -1.77 9.95 -18.45
CA ILE A 222 -0.92 10.57 -19.48
C ILE A 222 0.51 10.04 -19.44
N GLU A 223 0.97 9.55 -18.29
CA GLU A 223 2.26 8.84 -18.16
C GLU A 223 2.24 7.49 -18.90
N GLU A 224 1.06 6.96 -19.22
CA GLU A 224 0.93 5.73 -20.02
C GLU A 224 0.64 6.00 -21.48
N THR A 225 -0.32 6.88 -21.73
CA THR A 225 -0.85 7.12 -23.08
C THR A 225 0.04 8.08 -23.86
N PHE A 226 0.74 8.98 -23.16
CA PHE A 226 1.53 10.07 -23.73
C PHE A 226 0.81 10.73 -24.92
N PRO A 227 -0.34 11.39 -24.69
CA PRO A 227 -1.20 11.90 -25.76
C PRO A 227 -0.71 13.25 -26.32
N PHE A 228 0.61 13.49 -26.29
CA PHE A 228 1.22 14.74 -26.75
C PHE A 228 1.66 14.60 -28.20
N SER A 229 1.41 15.63 -29.01
CA SER A 229 1.86 15.75 -30.40
C SER A 229 2.35 17.17 -30.67
N GLY A 230 3.26 17.34 -31.63
CA GLY A 230 3.87 18.64 -31.95
C GLY A 230 5.07 18.99 -31.05
N GLN A 231 5.30 20.28 -30.83
CA GLN A 231 6.36 20.77 -29.93
C GLN A 231 5.81 20.86 -28.50
N ALA A 232 6.53 20.28 -27.53
CA ALA A 232 6.12 20.28 -26.12
C ALA A 232 7.31 20.62 -25.22
N VAL A 233 7.07 21.39 -24.16
CA VAL A 233 8.07 21.65 -23.11
C VAL A 233 7.75 20.75 -21.92
N LEU A 234 8.63 19.81 -21.60
CA LEU A 234 8.53 19.03 -20.36
C LEU A 234 9.20 19.78 -19.22
N HIS A 235 8.49 19.93 -18.11
CA HIS A 235 9.04 20.50 -16.87
C HIS A 235 9.30 19.37 -15.88
N ASP A 236 10.53 19.30 -15.36
CA ASP A 236 10.85 18.44 -14.24
C ASP A 236 10.35 19.05 -12.93
N LEU A 237 9.52 18.30 -12.21
CA LEU A 237 8.93 18.69 -10.93
C LEU A 237 9.95 18.68 -9.80
N GLU A 238 11.05 17.93 -9.93
CA GLU A 238 12.05 17.76 -8.89
C GLU A 238 13.20 18.77 -8.99
N SER A 239 13.73 19.00 -10.19
CA SER A 239 14.89 19.86 -10.41
C SER A 239 14.55 21.24 -11.01
N GLY A 240 13.32 21.45 -11.47
CA GLY A 240 12.92 22.68 -12.17
C GLY A 240 13.52 22.85 -13.57
N LEU A 241 14.05 21.77 -14.17
CA LEU A 241 14.57 21.79 -15.54
C LEU A 241 13.42 21.78 -16.55
N SER A 242 13.53 22.57 -17.63
CA SER A 242 12.61 22.52 -18.77
C SER A 242 13.32 21.93 -19.98
N LEU A 243 12.76 20.87 -20.56
CA LEU A 243 13.25 20.24 -21.78
C LEU A 243 12.31 20.58 -22.93
N ASP A 244 12.84 21.26 -23.94
CA ASP A 244 12.12 21.53 -25.19
C ASP A 244 12.17 20.29 -26.09
N VAL A 245 11.01 19.68 -26.30
CA VAL A 245 10.83 18.49 -27.13
C VAL A 245 10.23 18.93 -28.46
N GLY A 246 11.12 19.09 -29.46
CA GLY A 246 10.75 19.55 -30.81
C GLY A 246 9.87 18.58 -31.61
N ASP A 247 9.86 17.29 -31.27
CA ASP A 247 8.95 16.27 -31.83
C ASP A 247 8.44 15.34 -30.72
N ALA A 248 7.30 15.70 -30.15
CA ALA A 248 6.63 14.93 -29.09
C ALA A 248 6.18 13.54 -29.56
N GLY A 249 6.00 13.31 -30.87
CA GLY A 249 5.57 12.02 -31.41
C GLY A 249 6.66 10.96 -31.28
N ALA A 250 7.86 11.24 -31.81
CA ALA A 250 9.02 10.35 -31.69
C ALA A 250 9.45 10.15 -30.22
N TRP A 251 9.33 11.20 -29.40
CA TRP A 251 9.54 11.11 -27.95
C TRP A 251 8.52 10.19 -27.26
N GLY A 252 7.27 10.21 -27.70
CA GLY A 252 6.21 9.36 -27.15
C GLY A 252 6.48 7.87 -27.34
N ASP A 253 6.98 7.44 -28.50
CA ASP A 253 7.32 6.03 -28.73
C ASP A 253 8.52 5.57 -27.91
N ALA A 254 9.57 6.38 -27.84
CA ALA A 254 10.74 6.10 -27.02
C ALA A 254 10.38 6.05 -25.52
N TYR A 255 9.55 6.99 -25.06
CA TYR A 255 9.06 7.02 -23.69
C TYR A 255 8.18 5.80 -23.36
N ARG A 256 7.22 5.46 -24.23
CA ARG A 256 6.38 4.24 -24.07
C ARG A 256 7.22 2.98 -24.01
N THR A 257 8.26 2.87 -24.84
CA THR A 257 9.20 1.74 -24.80
C THR A 257 9.94 1.68 -23.48
N ARG A 258 10.45 2.82 -23.00
CA ARG A 258 11.20 2.91 -21.73
C ARG A 258 10.33 2.59 -20.52
N ILE A 259 9.10 3.12 -20.45
CA ILE A 259 8.20 2.85 -19.33
C ILE A 259 7.73 1.38 -19.32
N GLN A 260 7.53 0.77 -20.49
CA GLN A 260 7.23 -0.66 -20.60
C GLN A 260 8.42 -1.52 -20.12
N ALA A 261 9.64 -1.22 -20.56
CA ALA A 261 10.84 -1.90 -20.10
C ALA A 261 11.03 -1.76 -18.59
N HIS A 262 10.78 -0.56 -18.05
CA HIS A 262 10.84 -0.30 -16.61
C HIS A 262 9.82 -1.14 -15.83
N ARG A 263 8.56 -1.20 -16.29
CA ARG A 263 7.52 -2.02 -15.69
C ARG A 263 7.82 -3.51 -15.76
N ALA A 264 8.41 -3.99 -16.86
CA ALA A 264 8.86 -5.37 -16.97
C ALA A 264 9.94 -5.67 -15.91
N GLY A 265 10.90 -4.76 -15.74
CA GLY A 265 11.92 -4.85 -14.68
C GLY A 265 11.32 -4.89 -13.27
N LEU A 266 10.34 -4.04 -12.96
CA LEU A 266 9.62 -4.09 -11.67
C LEU A 266 8.92 -5.44 -11.46
N SER A 267 8.30 -5.99 -12.51
CA SER A 267 7.66 -7.31 -12.44
C SER A 267 8.67 -8.42 -12.20
N GLU A 268 9.86 -8.34 -12.80
CA GLU A 268 10.94 -9.31 -12.58
C GLU A 268 11.48 -9.24 -11.16
N ILE A 269 11.68 -8.04 -10.63
CA ILE A 269 12.11 -7.80 -9.24
C ILE A 269 11.10 -8.42 -8.26
N ALA A 270 9.81 -8.09 -8.41
CA ALA A 270 8.77 -8.62 -7.54
C ALA A 270 8.72 -10.16 -7.62
N ARG A 271 8.68 -10.73 -8.82
CA ARG A 271 8.65 -12.18 -9.04
C ARG A 271 9.90 -12.87 -8.46
N GLY A 272 11.07 -12.24 -8.53
CA GLY A 272 12.32 -12.77 -8.02
C GLY A 272 12.32 -13.08 -6.52
N VAL A 273 11.47 -12.39 -5.74
CA VAL A 273 11.30 -12.61 -4.30
C VAL A 273 9.92 -13.21 -3.94
N GLY A 274 9.15 -13.67 -4.94
CA GLY A 274 7.80 -14.21 -4.73
C GLY A 274 6.73 -13.16 -4.41
N TRP A 275 6.99 -11.89 -4.70
CA TRP A 275 6.06 -10.78 -4.55
C TRP A 275 5.26 -10.55 -5.83
N THR A 276 4.21 -9.73 -5.75
CA THR A 276 3.37 -9.40 -6.91
C THR A 276 3.47 -7.92 -7.31
N LEU A 277 3.17 -7.60 -8.56
CA LEU A 277 3.02 -6.23 -9.05
C LEU A 277 1.57 -5.93 -9.46
N THR A 278 1.03 -4.82 -8.95
CA THR A 278 -0.26 -4.24 -9.36
C THR A 278 -0.01 -2.86 -9.95
N LEU A 279 -0.48 -2.63 -11.18
CA LEU A 279 -0.53 -1.30 -11.78
C LEU A 279 -1.89 -0.69 -11.48
N HIS A 280 -1.93 0.55 -11.03
CA HIS A 280 -3.16 1.29 -10.75
C HIS A 280 -3.11 2.67 -11.40
N ARG A 281 -4.08 2.97 -12.26
CA ARG A 281 -4.18 4.28 -12.90
C ARG A 281 -5.07 5.24 -12.10
N THR A 282 -4.72 6.52 -12.06
CA THR A 282 -5.48 7.51 -11.30
C THR A 282 -6.86 7.85 -11.89
N ASP A 283 -7.13 7.51 -13.15
CA ASP A 283 -8.47 7.56 -13.79
C ASP A 283 -9.39 6.40 -13.40
N ARG A 284 -8.88 5.40 -12.68
CA ARG A 284 -9.66 4.25 -12.18
C ARG A 284 -10.00 4.41 -10.70
N PRO A 285 -11.16 3.91 -10.24
CA PRO A 285 -11.52 3.91 -8.82
C PRO A 285 -10.48 3.17 -7.96
N ALA A 286 -10.15 3.72 -6.79
CA ALA A 286 -9.21 3.06 -5.86
C ALA A 286 -9.70 1.68 -5.38
N SER A 287 -11.02 1.44 -5.37
CA SER A 287 -11.61 0.15 -4.99
C SER A 287 -11.19 -0.99 -5.92
N GLU A 288 -10.89 -0.72 -7.19
CA GLU A 288 -10.44 -1.73 -8.15
C GLU A 288 -9.09 -2.34 -7.73
N ALA A 289 -8.08 -1.49 -7.52
CA ALA A 289 -6.78 -1.94 -7.00
C ALA A 289 -6.89 -2.50 -5.58
N GLY A 290 -7.72 -1.89 -4.73
CA GLY A 290 -7.94 -2.36 -3.36
C GLY A 290 -8.48 -3.80 -3.31
N LEU A 291 -9.48 -4.13 -4.14
CA LEU A 291 -10.05 -5.48 -4.22
C LEU A 291 -9.02 -6.50 -4.72
N ARG A 292 -8.24 -6.13 -5.73
CA ARG A 292 -7.15 -6.97 -6.24
C ARG A 292 -6.12 -7.28 -5.15
N LEU A 293 -5.67 -6.26 -4.42
CA LEU A 293 -4.68 -6.42 -3.35
C LEU A 293 -5.22 -7.25 -2.19
N ALA A 294 -6.43 -6.97 -1.73
CA ALA A 294 -7.14 -7.80 -0.75
C ALA A 294 -7.19 -9.27 -1.17
N THR A 295 -7.47 -9.55 -2.44
CA THR A 295 -7.51 -10.92 -2.97
C THR A 295 -6.12 -11.57 -3.01
N LEU A 296 -5.09 -10.83 -3.41
CA LEU A 296 -3.72 -11.33 -3.47
C LEU A 296 -3.16 -11.65 -2.08
N VAL A 297 -3.38 -10.76 -1.11
CA VAL A 297 -3.02 -10.99 0.30
C VAL A 297 -3.74 -12.24 0.83
N ALA A 298 -5.06 -12.35 0.61
CA ALA A 298 -5.80 -13.54 1.02
C ALA A 298 -5.32 -14.84 0.34
N ALA A 299 -4.91 -14.78 -0.93
CA ALA A 299 -4.39 -15.93 -1.65
C ALA A 299 -3.01 -16.36 -1.13
N ALA A 300 -2.13 -15.40 -0.85
CA ALA A 300 -0.80 -15.66 -0.31
C ALA A 300 -0.87 -16.34 1.07
N ARG A 301 -1.93 -16.08 1.85
CA ARG A 301 -2.24 -16.74 3.13
C ARG A 301 -2.72 -18.19 2.98
N GLY A 302 -3.39 -18.54 1.89
CA GLY A 302 -3.95 -19.88 1.68
C GLY A 302 -2.95 -20.96 1.27
N THR A 303 -1.72 -20.57 0.93
CA THR A 303 -0.65 -21.46 0.44
C THR A 303 0.40 -21.80 1.49
N GLY A 304 0.19 -21.45 2.76
CA GLY A 304 1.13 -21.65 3.88
C GLY A 304 0.74 -22.79 4.81
#